data_AF-A0A958Y790-F1
#
_entry.id   AF-A0A958Y790-F1
#
_cell.length_a   1.000
_cell.length_b   1.000
_cell.length_c   1.000
_cell.angle_alpha   90.00
_cell.angle_beta   90.00
_cell.angle_gamma   90.00
#
_symmetry.space_group_name_H-M   'P 1'
#
loop_
_entity.id
_entity.type
_entity.pdbx_description
1 polymer ?
#
loop_
_entity_poly.entity_id
_entity_poly.type
_entity_poly.pdbx_seq_one_letter_code
_entity_poly.pdbx_strand_id
1 'polypeptide(L)'
;YFIENIAQVYKTLQTELLKLIEDKKTYYKTLGFDVSQNYNAYIADNKYCYFPKDFYKHYQAYNSISFEAIKQNKGVTTARKQTSYYYQPITYENYDIVINPSILEPVVQVGMHIKLQYTPKPEEKVEPITKTEIEHKYYVISPNGAVDIKELKTN
;
A
#
# COMPACT_ATOMS: atom_id res chain seq x y z
N TYR A 1 28.60 -3.34 -2.47
CA TYR A 1 27.40 -3.20 -3.33
C TYR A 1 26.95 -1.76 -3.32
N PHE A 2 26.78 -1.14 -4.50
CA PHE A 2 26.43 0.27 -4.64
C PHE A 2 25.45 0.44 -5.81
N ILE A 3 24.53 1.41 -5.69
CA ILE A 3 23.63 1.82 -6.77
C ILE A 3 23.99 3.26 -7.11
N GLU A 4 24.40 3.50 -8.36
CA GLU A 4 24.81 4.83 -8.82
C GLU A 4 23.67 5.85 -8.75
N ASN A 5 22.47 5.47 -9.20
CA ASN A 5 21.30 6.34 -9.18
C ASN A 5 20.04 5.59 -8.75
N ILE A 6 19.80 5.59 -7.44
CA ILE A 6 18.65 4.91 -6.85
C ILE A 6 17.31 5.58 -7.21
N ALA A 7 17.31 6.89 -7.44
CA ALA A 7 16.10 7.63 -7.80
C ALA A 7 15.59 7.22 -9.19
N GLN A 8 16.51 7.01 -10.14
CA GLN A 8 16.16 6.51 -11.47
C GLN A 8 15.58 5.10 -11.42
N VAL A 9 16.15 4.21 -10.60
CA VAL A 9 15.62 2.85 -10.41
C VAL A 9 14.20 2.89 -9.86
N TYR A 10 13.93 3.72 -8.84
CA TYR A 10 12.56 3.88 -8.32
C TYR A 10 11.60 4.46 -9.35
N LYS A 11 12.05 5.39 -10.20
CA LYS A 11 11.22 5.96 -11.27
C LYS A 11 10.82 4.90 -12.29
N THR A 12 11.74 4.03 -12.68
CA THR A 12 11.43 2.89 -13.57
C THR A 12 10.38 1.97 -12.94
N LEU A 13 10.56 1.60 -11.66
CA LEU A 13 9.58 0.77 -10.93
C LEU A 13 8.19 1.43 -10.86
N GLN A 14 8.14 2.75 -10.64
CA GLN A 14 6.89 3.51 -10.62
C GLN A 14 6.18 3.50 -11.98
N THR A 15 6.92 3.67 -13.08
CA THR A 15 6.34 3.63 -14.44
C THR A 15 5.74 2.27 -14.74
N GLU A 16 6.47 1.18 -14.48
CA GLU A 16 5.97 -0.18 -14.70
C GLU A 16 4.77 -0.51 -13.81
N LEU A 17 4.78 -0.04 -12.56
CA LEU A 17 3.65 -0.23 -11.65
C LEU A 17 2.40 0.53 -12.11
N LEU A 18 2.56 1.77 -12.56
CA LEU A 18 1.43 2.57 -13.08
C LEU A 18 0.79 1.88 -14.29
N LYS A 19 1.61 1.35 -15.20
CA LYS A 19 1.14 0.57 -16.34
C LYS A 19 0.33 -0.65 -15.91
N LEU A 20 0.82 -1.43 -14.94
CA LEU A 20 0.09 -2.58 -14.42
C LEU A 20 -1.22 -2.20 -13.72
N ILE A 21 -1.26 -1.07 -13.01
CA ILE A 21 -2.50 -0.58 -12.40
C ILE A 21 -3.51 -0.19 -13.47
N GLU A 22 -3.08 0.47 -14.54
CA GLU A 22 -3.93 0.83 -15.67
C GLU A 22 -4.47 -0.41 -16.39
N ASP A 23 -3.62 -1.41 -16.64
CA ASP A 23 -4.02 -2.71 -17.20
C ASP A 23 -5.03 -3.43 -16.30
N LYS A 24 -4.82 -3.44 -14.98
CA LYS A 24 -5.79 -4.01 -14.02
C LYS A 24 -7.11 -3.23 -14.01
N LYS A 25 -7.07 -1.89 -14.05
CA LYS A 25 -8.29 -1.06 -14.08
C LYS A 25 -9.11 -1.29 -15.35
N THR A 26 -8.46 -1.36 -16.51
CA THR A 26 -9.13 -1.63 -17.79
C THR A 26 -9.72 -3.03 -17.84
N TYR A 27 -9.00 -4.03 -17.29
CA TYR A 27 -9.50 -5.39 -17.12
C TYR A 27 -10.78 -5.44 -16.28
N TYR A 28 -10.79 -4.86 -15.07
CA TYR A 28 -11.98 -4.84 -14.22
C TYR A 28 -13.15 -4.06 -14.82
N LYS A 29 -12.87 -2.95 -15.52
CA LYS A 29 -13.89 -2.19 -16.24
C LYS A 29 -14.55 -3.04 -17.33
N THR A 30 -13.77 -3.84 -18.06
CA THR A 30 -14.29 -4.76 -19.09
C THR A 30 -15.18 -5.85 -18.48
N LEU A 31 -14.89 -6.28 -17.25
CA LEU A 31 -15.73 -7.21 -16.50
C LEU A 31 -17.01 -6.57 -15.92
N GLY A 32 -17.22 -5.26 -16.10
CA GLY A 32 -18.40 -4.54 -15.61
C GLY A 32 -18.25 -3.91 -14.22
N PHE A 33 -17.05 -3.93 -13.62
CA PHE A 33 -16.77 -3.26 -12.35
C PHE A 33 -16.17 -1.87 -12.60
N ASP A 34 -16.97 -0.82 -12.51
CA ASP A 34 -16.44 0.56 -12.56
C ASP A 34 -16.03 1.04 -11.17
N VAL A 35 -14.75 0.89 -10.89
CA VAL A 35 -14.12 1.30 -9.63
C VAL A 35 -13.96 2.83 -9.53
N SER A 36 -14.05 3.57 -10.64
CA SER A 36 -13.72 4.99 -10.69
C SER A 36 -14.86 5.89 -10.18
N GLN A 37 -16.11 5.50 -10.47
CA GLN A 37 -17.27 6.34 -10.13
C GLN A 37 -17.77 6.09 -8.71
N ASN A 38 -17.84 4.82 -8.29
CA ASN A 38 -18.59 4.43 -7.10
C ASN A 38 -17.73 4.21 -5.85
N TYR A 39 -16.40 4.31 -5.96
CA TYR A 39 -15.49 4.02 -4.86
C TYR A 39 -14.52 5.16 -4.56
N ASN A 40 -14.20 5.35 -3.28
CA ASN A 40 -13.06 6.12 -2.82
C ASN A 40 -11.83 5.21 -2.80
N ALA A 41 -10.76 5.65 -3.46
CA ALA A 41 -9.49 4.94 -3.50
C ALA A 41 -8.54 5.48 -2.42
N TYR A 42 -8.07 4.61 -1.54
CA TYR A 42 -6.97 4.87 -0.63
C TYR A 42 -5.72 4.15 -1.15
N ILE A 43 -4.60 4.85 -1.16
CA ILE A 43 -3.33 4.38 -1.72
C ILE A 43 -2.27 4.42 -0.63
N ALA A 44 -1.52 3.33 -0.49
CA ALA A 44 -0.34 3.27 0.36
C ALA A 44 0.83 2.65 -0.40
N ASP A 45 1.92 3.40 -0.51
CA ASP A 45 3.15 2.99 -1.16
C ASP A 45 4.22 2.63 -0.12
N ASN A 46 5.01 1.59 -0.40
CA ASN A 46 6.22 1.31 0.35
C ASN A 46 7.35 0.94 -0.59
N LYS A 47 8.55 1.37 -0.23
CA LYS A 47 9.77 1.13 -0.99
C LYS A 47 10.76 0.42 -0.07
N TYR A 48 11.44 -0.58 -0.60
CA TYR A 48 12.44 -1.32 0.15
C TYR A 48 13.65 -1.63 -0.72
N CYS A 49 14.79 -1.77 -0.06
CA CYS A 49 16.07 -2.04 -0.68
C CYS A 49 16.76 -3.10 0.17
N TYR A 50 17.11 -4.21 -0.46
CA TYR A 50 17.78 -5.31 0.20
C TYR A 50 19.19 -5.48 -0.33
N PHE A 51 20.15 -5.61 0.58
CA PHE A 51 21.53 -5.82 0.22
C PHE A 51 21.86 -7.32 0.26
N PRO A 52 22.74 -7.82 -0.62
CA PRO A 52 23.13 -9.23 -0.62
C PRO A 52 23.65 -9.74 0.72
N LYS A 53 24.31 -8.88 1.51
CA LYS A 53 24.82 -9.22 2.84
C LYS A 53 23.72 -9.72 3.78
N ASP A 54 22.50 -9.22 3.64
CA ASP A 54 21.37 -9.51 4.53
C ASP A 54 20.79 -10.92 4.25
N PHE A 55 21.20 -11.55 3.14
CA PHE A 55 20.72 -12.85 2.68
C PHE A 55 21.73 -13.99 2.86
N TYR A 56 22.87 -13.73 3.48
CA TYR A 56 23.76 -14.80 3.90
C TYR A 56 23.20 -15.47 5.16
N LYS A 57 22.85 -16.75 5.02
CA LYS A 57 22.43 -17.59 6.14
C LYS A 57 23.56 -18.51 6.55
N HIS A 58 23.57 -18.85 7.83
CA HIS A 58 24.47 -19.85 8.37
C HIS A 58 23.72 -21.17 8.55
N TYR A 59 24.41 -22.27 8.28
CA TYR A 59 23.94 -23.61 8.57
C TYR A 59 25.01 -24.35 9.36
N GLN A 60 24.57 -25.07 10.39
CA GLN A 60 25.42 -25.94 11.19
C GLN A 60 24.82 -27.36 11.13
N ALA A 61 25.61 -28.31 10.65
CA ALA A 61 25.14 -29.68 10.55
C ALA A 61 24.77 -30.24 11.93
N TYR A 62 23.66 -30.96 11.99
CA TYR A 62 23.24 -31.63 13.23
C TYR A 62 24.25 -32.71 13.63
N ASN A 63 24.79 -33.45 12.66
CA ASN A 63 25.80 -34.48 12.93
C ASN A 63 27.18 -33.85 13.08
N SER A 64 27.93 -34.29 14.10
CA SER A 64 29.36 -34.01 14.22
C SER A 64 30.15 -34.98 13.35
N ILE A 65 31.22 -34.49 12.73
CA ILE A 65 32.26 -35.35 12.14
C ILE A 65 32.80 -36.28 13.24
N SER A 66 32.93 -37.58 12.93
CA SER A 66 33.42 -38.60 13.86
C SER A 66 34.86 -38.28 14.27
N PHE A 67 35.07 -37.98 15.56
CA PHE A 67 36.39 -37.72 16.13
C PHE A 67 37.28 -38.97 16.22
N GLU A 68 36.73 -40.16 15.95
CA GLU A 68 37.45 -41.44 15.95
C GLU A 68 38.60 -41.50 14.92
N ALA A 69 38.62 -40.62 13.92
CA ALA A 69 39.70 -40.50 12.95
C ALA A 69 40.95 -39.73 13.49
N ILE A 70 40.82 -39.00 14.60
CA ILE A 70 41.92 -38.20 15.18
C ILE A 70 42.58 -39.04 16.27
N LYS A 71 43.60 -39.82 15.90
CA LYS A 71 44.47 -40.58 16.84
C LYS A 71 45.29 -39.62 17.71
N GLN A 72 44.69 -39.03 18.75
CA GLN A 72 45.40 -38.26 19.77
C GLN A 72 45.25 -38.90 21.15
N ASN A 73 46.37 -39.11 21.84
CA ASN A 73 46.46 -39.75 23.16
C ASN A 73 45.88 -38.90 24.32
N LYS A 74 45.26 -37.75 24.04
CA LYS A 74 44.60 -36.90 25.03
C LYS A 74 43.17 -36.66 24.57
N GLY A 75 42.22 -37.18 25.34
CA GLY A 75 40.79 -37.15 25.02
C GLY A 75 40.28 -35.74 24.76
N VAL A 76 39.72 -35.53 23.57
CA VAL A 76 39.02 -34.29 23.22
C VAL A 76 37.64 -34.35 23.86
N THR A 77 37.37 -33.48 24.84
CA THR A 77 36.10 -33.45 25.60
C THR A 77 34.99 -32.66 24.90
N THR A 78 35.34 -31.68 24.06
CA THR A 78 34.39 -30.85 23.33
C THR A 78 34.94 -30.44 21.97
N ALA A 79 34.15 -30.58 20.92
CA ALA A 79 34.50 -30.14 19.57
C ALA A 79 33.49 -29.13 19.03
N ARG A 80 33.98 -27.99 18.56
CA ARG A 80 33.13 -26.97 17.94
C ARG A 80 32.73 -27.43 16.54
N LYS A 81 31.44 -27.49 16.26
CA LYS A 81 30.93 -27.77 14.91
C LYS A 81 31.22 -26.59 13.99
N GLN A 82 31.60 -26.88 12.75
CA GLN A 82 31.82 -25.87 11.71
C GLN A 82 30.47 -25.27 11.29
N THR A 83 30.41 -23.94 11.24
CA THR A 83 29.29 -23.18 10.66
C THR A 83 29.64 -22.81 9.23
N SER A 84 28.82 -23.23 8.28
CA SER A 84 28.96 -22.86 6.86
C SER A 84 27.98 -21.75 6.52
N TYR A 85 28.35 -20.86 5.60
CA TYR A 85 27.48 -19.78 5.12
C TYR A 85 27.07 -20.03 3.67
N TYR A 86 25.83 -19.71 3.33
CA TYR A 86 25.31 -19.79 1.97
C TYR A 86 24.40 -18.59 1.66
N TYR A 87 24.33 -18.22 0.39
CA TYR A 87 23.46 -17.15 -0.08
C TYR A 87 22.06 -17.68 -0.35
N GLN A 88 21.04 -17.07 0.26
CA GLN A 88 19.64 -17.39 -0.01
C GLN A 88 18.96 -16.23 -0.77
N PRO A 89 18.78 -16.34 -2.11
CA PRO A 89 18.16 -15.26 -2.89
C PRO A 89 16.70 -15.02 -2.49
N ILE A 90 16.22 -13.80 -2.73
CA ILE A 90 14.79 -13.49 -2.66
C ILE A 90 14.06 -14.21 -3.79
N THR A 91 12.96 -14.87 -3.46
CA THR A 91 12.07 -15.53 -4.42
C THR A 91 11.23 -14.51 -5.19
N TYR A 92 11.10 -14.70 -6.50
CA TYR A 92 10.31 -13.84 -7.38
C TYR A 92 8.81 -14.14 -7.41
N GLU A 93 8.39 -15.26 -6.82
CA GLU A 93 7.03 -15.80 -6.92
C GLU A 93 5.92 -14.84 -6.47
N ASN A 94 6.21 -13.98 -5.48
CA ASN A 94 5.22 -13.08 -4.90
C ASN A 94 5.14 -11.71 -5.59
N TYR A 95 5.84 -11.54 -6.72
CA TYR A 95 5.91 -10.27 -7.44
C TYR A 95 5.11 -10.35 -8.75
N ASP A 96 4.22 -9.38 -8.98
CA ASP A 96 3.50 -9.28 -10.26
C ASP A 96 4.45 -8.92 -11.43
N ILE A 97 5.46 -8.08 -11.17
CA ILE A 97 6.43 -7.62 -12.18
C ILE A 97 7.86 -7.84 -11.68
N VAL A 98 8.68 -8.44 -12.53
CA VAL A 98 10.12 -8.59 -12.32
C VAL A 98 10.86 -8.13 -13.57
N ILE A 99 11.60 -7.02 -13.45
CA ILE A 99 12.29 -6.41 -14.60
C ILE A 99 13.52 -7.23 -15.00
N ASN A 100 14.33 -7.65 -14.02
CA ASN A 100 15.58 -8.36 -14.24
C ASN A 100 15.55 -9.73 -13.54
N PRO A 101 14.92 -10.76 -14.14
CA PRO A 101 14.76 -12.07 -13.51
C PRO A 101 16.04 -12.93 -13.56
N SER A 102 16.90 -12.69 -14.55
CA SER A 102 18.16 -13.44 -14.70
C SER A 102 19.29 -12.66 -14.05
N ILE A 103 19.78 -13.16 -12.92
CA ILE A 103 20.93 -12.61 -12.21
C ILE A 103 22.00 -13.71 -12.06
N LEU A 104 23.24 -13.40 -12.44
CA LEU A 104 24.37 -14.32 -12.30
C LEU A 104 24.99 -14.23 -10.91
N GLU A 105 25.00 -13.03 -10.34
CA GLU A 105 25.68 -12.72 -9.08
C GLU A 105 24.73 -12.01 -8.09
N PRO A 106 25.00 -12.07 -6.77
CA PRO A 106 24.21 -11.35 -5.78
C PRO A 106 24.28 -9.84 -5.99
N VAL A 107 23.13 -9.20 -6.24
CA VAL A 107 23.01 -7.75 -6.48
C VAL A 107 22.09 -7.10 -5.45
N VAL A 108 22.18 -5.76 -5.31
CA VAL A 108 21.20 -5.01 -4.52
C VAL A 108 19.84 -5.13 -5.20
N GLN A 109 18.83 -5.53 -4.44
CA GLN A 109 17.48 -5.70 -4.95
C GLN A 109 16.61 -4.58 -4.40
N VAL A 110 15.97 -3.85 -5.31
CA VAL A 110 15.06 -2.76 -4.98
C VAL A 110 13.66 -3.19 -5.36
N GLY A 111 12.72 -2.99 -4.45
CA GLY A 111 11.32 -3.31 -4.68
C GLY A 111 10.40 -2.23 -4.16
N MET A 112 9.17 -2.28 -4.64
CA MET A 112 8.10 -1.38 -4.26
C MET A 112 6.80 -2.16 -4.21
N HIS A 113 5.97 -1.88 -3.21
CA HIS A 113 4.61 -2.37 -3.15
C HIS A 113 3.65 -1.19 -3.11
N ILE A 114 2.47 -1.40 -3.69
CA ILE A 114 1.33 -0.49 -3.58
C ILE A 114 0.14 -1.27 -3.06
N LYS A 115 -0.56 -0.68 -2.09
CA LYS A 115 -1.85 -1.20 -1.62
C LYS A 115 -2.93 -0.21 -2.02
N LEU A 116 -3.90 -0.71 -2.78
CA LEU A 116 -5.09 0.03 -3.18
C LEU A 116 -6.28 -0.54 -2.41
N GLN A 117 -6.94 0.31 -1.62
CA GLN A 117 -8.17 -0.03 -0.92
C GLN A 117 -9.30 0.82 -1.49
N TYR A 118 -10.34 0.15 -1.99
CA TYR A 118 -11.54 0.79 -2.52
C TYR A 118 -12.67 0.65 -1.51
N THR A 119 -13.28 1.78 -1.13
CA THR A 119 -14.45 1.81 -0.25
C THR A 119 -15.63 2.43 -1.01
N PRO A 120 -16.84 1.86 -0.93
CA PRO A 120 -17.98 2.40 -1.64
C PRO A 120 -18.25 3.83 -1.15
N LYS A 121 -18.52 4.74 -2.09
CA LYS A 121 -18.91 6.11 -1.75
C LYS A 121 -20.26 6.06 -1.01
N PRO A 122 -20.40 6.77 0.12
CA PRO A 122 -21.71 6.89 0.75
C PRO A 122 -22.68 7.54 -0.23
N GLU A 123 -23.89 7.00 -0.33
CA GLU A 123 -24.97 7.62 -1.10
C GLU A 123 -25.23 9.01 -0.51
N GLU A 124 -25.15 10.04 -1.35
CA GLU A 124 -25.50 11.40 -0.95
C GLU A 124 -26.98 11.39 -0.54
N LYS A 125 -27.23 11.48 0.77
CA LYS A 125 -28.56 11.80 1.28
C LYS A 125 -28.88 13.20 0.78
N VAL A 126 -29.73 13.28 -0.24
CA VAL A 126 -30.30 14.54 -0.70
C VAL A 126 -31.08 15.10 0.49
N GLU A 127 -30.51 16.08 1.18
CA GLU A 127 -31.26 16.82 2.20
C GLU A 127 -32.44 17.47 1.48
N PRO A 128 -33.70 17.24 1.92
CA PRO A 128 -34.84 17.84 1.27
C PRO A 128 -34.70 19.36 1.37
N ILE A 129 -34.64 20.03 0.21
CA ILE A 129 -34.61 21.48 0.11
C ILE A 129 -35.91 22.01 0.74
N THR A 130 -35.89 22.34 2.02
CA THR A 130 -37.00 23.04 2.69
C THR A 130 -37.11 24.41 2.04
N LYS A 131 -38.11 24.57 1.17
CA LYS A 131 -38.56 25.88 0.73
C LYS A 131 -39.09 26.61 1.96
N THR A 132 -38.31 27.54 2.51
CA THR A 132 -38.78 28.45 3.55
C THR A 132 -39.74 29.43 2.88
N GLU A 133 -41.04 29.16 2.97
CA GLU A 133 -42.09 30.08 2.52
C GLU A 133 -42.16 31.22 3.55
N ILE A 134 -41.59 32.38 3.20
CA ILE A 134 -41.58 33.56 4.07
C ILE A 134 -42.98 34.20 3.96
N GLU A 135 -43.88 33.87 4.89
CA GLU A 135 -45.13 34.62 5.06
C GLU A 135 -44.82 36.01 5.65
N HIS A 136 -44.82 37.04 4.81
CA HIS A 136 -44.67 38.43 5.26
C HIS A 136 -45.93 38.89 6.01
N LYS A 137 -45.84 39.01 7.33
CA LYS A 137 -46.89 39.62 8.16
C LYS A 137 -46.68 41.13 8.23
N TYR A 138 -47.64 41.89 7.69
CA TYR A 138 -47.64 43.36 7.74
C TYR A 138 -48.50 43.86 8.90
N TYR A 139 -47.92 44.73 9.74
CA TYR A 139 -48.61 45.37 10.85
C TYR A 139 -48.83 46.85 10.52
N VAL A 140 -50.06 47.34 10.67
CA VAL A 140 -50.39 48.76 10.48
C VAL A 140 -50.42 49.44 11.85
N ILE A 141 -49.61 50.48 12.01
CA ILE A 141 -49.57 51.28 13.24
C ILE A 141 -50.37 52.56 12.99
N SER A 142 -51.37 52.82 13.84
CA SER A 142 -52.18 54.03 13.76
C SER A 142 -51.43 55.24 14.35
N PRO A 143 -51.68 56.48 13.89
CA PRO A 143 -50.91 57.67 14.31
C PRO A 143 -50.95 57.99 15.81
N ASN A 144 -51.88 57.39 16.56
CA ASN A 144 -52.04 57.58 18.01
C ASN A 144 -51.27 56.55 18.85
N GLY A 145 -50.39 55.73 18.25
CA GLY A 145 -49.52 54.78 18.96
C GLY A 145 -50.19 53.49 19.43
N ALA A 146 -51.50 53.32 19.22
CA ALA A 146 -52.19 52.04 19.43
C ALA A 146 -51.95 51.11 18.22
N VAL A 147 -51.45 49.90 18.48
CA VAL A 147 -51.24 48.86 17.47
C VAL A 147 -52.51 48.02 17.37
N ASP A 148 -53.32 48.24 16.33
CA ASP A 148 -54.46 47.39 16.02
C ASP A 148 -54.01 46.26 15.09
N ILE A 149 -54.18 45.01 15.55
CA ILE A 149 -53.82 43.82 14.77
C ILE A 149 -54.93 43.56 13.76
N LYS A 150 -54.77 44.05 12.52
CA LYS A 150 -55.61 43.66 11.39
C LYS A 150 -54.76 42.91 10.37
N GLU A 151 -55.03 41.63 10.24
CA GLU A 151 -54.44 40.78 9.21
C GLU A 151 -54.98 41.23 7.85
N LEU A 152 -54.14 41.90 7.06
CA LEU A 152 -54.50 42.29 5.70
C LEU A 152 -54.44 41.04 4.81
N LYS A 153 -55.59 40.54 4.39
CA LYS A 153 -55.66 39.51 3.34
C LYS A 153 -55.31 40.16 2.00
N THR A 154 -54.10 39.92 1.53
CA THR A 154 -53.73 40.18 0.14
C THR A 154 -54.24 39.01 -0.70
N ASN A 155 -55.11 39.28 -1.69
CA ASN A 155 -55.51 38.29 -2.69
C ASN A 155 -54.34 37.93 -3.61
#